data_AF-A0AA51YA52-F1
#
_entry.id   AF-A0AA51YA52-F1
#
_cell.length_a   1.000
_cell.length_b   1.000
_cell.length_c   1.000
_cell.angle_alpha   90.00
_cell.angle_beta   90.00
_cell.angle_gamma   90.00
#
_symmetry.space_group_name_H-M   'P 1'
#
loop_
_entity.id
_entity.type
_entity.pdbx_description
1 polymer ?
#
loop_
_entity_poly.entity_id
_entity_poly.type
_entity_poly.pdbx_seq_one_letter_code
_entity_poly.pdbx_strand_id
1 'polypeptide(L)'
;MPDKRDEGVEMVRALTRWQRLGLAVLFVVGVFAVGAGVFVWTGYYNISAKAQHWDITTEILETVRDQSIRARADTVDVPNLDDPDMIALGREHFLGGCSSCHGLPGEVLNPVISAMLPNPPDLTYAPEHYDAGALFWLIDNGIKYTGMPAWPADNRSDEVWPLVAYLIDLNRRQEESAVIADRSPDGQPTAEFGFQVLTQCSRCHGDAETPPVSALVPELAGQPVQYLERALREYRDGIRPSGYMLPAAYGLTDDDITELAEYYAGLPPRASQSSPDPDSIARGGQIAAQGVPADDVPACLSCHGNGNPQFPELAGQSARYLESQLELWRGGGRAQTGYGEIMSIVGQRMSPEQIRDVSAFFASLTPPEAEASQ
;
A
#
# COMPACT_ATOMS: atom_id res chain seq x y z
N MET A 1 -50.66 -12.45 84.83
CA MET A 1 -49.29 -11.92 84.71
C MET A 1 -48.96 -11.81 83.23
N PRO A 2 -48.40 -10.68 82.78
CA PRO A 2 -48.10 -10.41 81.39
C PRO A 2 -46.76 -11.07 81.01
N ASP A 3 -46.61 -11.54 79.79
CA ASP A 3 -45.27 -11.77 79.22
C ASP A 3 -45.19 -11.05 77.87
N LYS A 4 -44.36 -10.01 77.86
CA LYS A 4 -43.93 -9.26 76.70
C LYS A 4 -42.77 -10.04 76.07
N ARG A 5 -43.00 -10.68 74.94
CA ARG A 5 -41.97 -11.18 74.01
C ARG A 5 -42.60 -11.19 72.61
N ASP A 6 -42.11 -10.53 71.57
CA ASP A 6 -40.79 -9.99 71.31
C ASP A 6 -40.88 -8.73 70.43
N GLU A 7 -40.17 -7.69 70.85
CA GLU A 7 -39.61 -6.67 69.98
C GLU A 7 -38.49 -7.33 69.15
N GLY A 8 -38.53 -7.20 67.83
CA GLY A 8 -37.43 -7.67 66.98
C GLY A 8 -37.81 -8.31 65.65
N VAL A 9 -38.94 -7.94 65.03
CA VAL A 9 -39.14 -8.29 63.62
C VAL A 9 -38.48 -7.20 62.77
N GLU A 10 -37.19 -7.40 62.48
CA GLU A 10 -36.50 -6.64 61.44
C GLU A 10 -37.25 -6.92 60.12
N MET A 11 -38.02 -5.94 59.63
CA MET A 11 -38.70 -6.07 58.35
C MET A 11 -37.64 -6.13 57.25
N VAL A 12 -37.25 -7.35 56.88
CA VAL A 12 -36.44 -7.60 55.69
C VAL A 12 -37.23 -7.02 54.51
N ARG A 13 -36.81 -5.83 54.04
CA ARG A 13 -37.47 -5.19 52.89
C ARG A 13 -37.40 -6.17 51.72
N ALA A 14 -38.55 -6.72 51.37
CA ALA A 14 -38.66 -7.63 50.25
C ALA A 14 -38.13 -6.94 49.00
N LEU A 15 -37.12 -7.54 48.36
CA LEU A 15 -36.54 -7.02 47.12
C LEU A 15 -37.66 -6.76 46.11
N THR A 16 -37.62 -5.59 45.48
CA THR A 16 -38.56 -5.22 44.42
C THR A 16 -38.38 -6.15 43.21
N ARG A 17 -39.39 -6.22 42.34
CA ARG A 17 -39.31 -7.04 41.11
C ARG A 17 -38.09 -6.70 40.25
N TRP A 18 -37.73 -5.42 40.16
CA TRP A 18 -36.53 -4.94 39.46
C TRP A 18 -35.22 -5.35 40.14
N GLN A 19 -35.17 -5.35 41.47
CA GLN A 19 -33.99 -5.83 42.21
C GLN A 19 -33.80 -7.34 42.05
N ARG A 20 -34.89 -8.12 42.04
CA ARG A 20 -34.82 -9.56 41.78
C ARG A 20 -34.40 -9.86 40.34
N LEU A 21 -34.92 -9.11 39.37
CA LEU A 21 -34.49 -9.21 37.98
C LEU A 21 -33.01 -8.84 37.82
N GLY A 22 -32.56 -7.76 38.44
CA GLY A 22 -31.16 -7.33 38.43
C GLY A 22 -30.22 -8.37 39.04
N LEU A 23 -30.57 -8.95 40.18
CA LEU A 23 -29.79 -10.04 40.79
C LEU A 23 -29.78 -11.31 39.94
N ALA A 24 -30.90 -11.65 39.29
CA ALA A 24 -30.97 -12.79 38.38
C ALA A 24 -30.07 -12.59 37.14
N VAL A 25 -30.09 -11.39 36.54
CA VAL A 25 -29.20 -11.04 35.42
C VAL A 25 -27.73 -11.09 35.87
N LEU A 26 -27.39 -10.50 37.01
CA LEU A 26 -26.02 -10.53 37.55
C LEU A 26 -25.54 -11.96 37.83
N PHE A 27 -26.41 -12.81 38.39
CA PHE A 27 -26.10 -14.21 38.61
C PHE A 27 -25.83 -14.95 37.30
N VAL A 28 -26.70 -14.77 36.31
CA VAL A 28 -26.53 -15.38 34.98
C VAL A 28 -25.22 -14.92 34.33
N VAL A 29 -24.95 -13.62 34.33
CA VAL A 29 -23.68 -13.05 33.82
C VAL A 29 -22.48 -13.63 34.58
N GLY A 30 -22.58 -13.75 35.91
CA GLY A 30 -21.53 -14.34 36.73
C GLY A 30 -21.27 -15.82 36.39
N VAL A 31 -22.32 -16.61 36.18
CA VAL A 31 -22.20 -18.01 35.74
C VAL A 31 -21.54 -18.11 34.38
N PHE A 32 -21.95 -17.28 33.42
CA PHE A 32 -21.31 -17.23 32.10
C PHE A 32 -19.84 -16.80 32.18
N ALA A 33 -19.51 -15.81 33.01
CA ALA A 33 -18.13 -15.34 33.18
C ALA A 33 -17.23 -16.42 33.81
N VAL A 34 -17.71 -17.12 34.84
CA VAL A 34 -16.99 -18.26 35.44
C VAL A 34 -16.85 -19.39 34.41
N GLY A 35 -17.92 -19.73 33.69
CA GLY A 35 -17.89 -20.74 32.64
C GLY A 35 -16.88 -20.44 31.54
N ALA A 36 -16.88 -19.20 31.03
CA ALA A 36 -15.90 -18.73 30.05
C ALA A 36 -14.47 -18.77 30.61
N GLY A 37 -14.27 -18.36 31.87
CA GLY A 37 -12.97 -18.46 32.54
C GLY A 37 -12.46 -19.90 32.65
N VAL A 38 -13.33 -20.84 33.01
CA VAL A 38 -12.99 -22.27 33.05
C VAL A 38 -12.68 -22.79 31.64
N PHE A 39 -13.48 -22.45 30.63
CA PHE A 39 -13.25 -22.87 29.26
C PHE A 39 -11.89 -22.42 28.73
N VAL A 40 -11.53 -21.15 28.96
CA VAL A 40 -10.22 -20.61 28.57
C VAL A 40 -9.08 -21.27 29.35
N TRP A 41 -9.22 -21.40 30.67
CA TRP A 41 -8.16 -21.95 31.53
C TRP A 41 -7.91 -23.45 31.32
N THR A 42 -8.94 -24.21 30.92
CA THR A 42 -8.82 -25.65 30.65
C THR A 42 -8.14 -25.98 29.32
N GLY A 43 -8.02 -25.01 28.41
CA GLY A 43 -7.49 -25.26 27.06
C GLY A 43 -8.35 -26.20 26.23
N TYR A 44 -9.65 -26.28 26.53
CA TYR A 44 -10.58 -27.19 25.83
C TYR A 44 -10.67 -26.90 24.33
N TYR A 45 -10.53 -25.63 23.95
CA TYR A 45 -10.48 -25.23 22.56
C TYR A 45 -9.10 -25.51 21.95
N ASN A 46 -9.06 -26.41 20.97
CA ASN A 46 -7.84 -26.73 20.26
C ASN A 46 -7.44 -25.60 19.31
N ILE A 47 -6.36 -24.88 19.64
CA ILE A 47 -5.82 -23.78 18.82
C ILE A 47 -4.86 -24.24 17.72
N SER A 48 -4.67 -25.55 17.54
CA SER A 48 -3.77 -26.08 16.52
C SER A 48 -4.28 -25.73 15.12
N ALA A 49 -3.45 -25.06 14.31
CA ALA A 49 -3.74 -24.78 12.90
C ALA A 49 -3.84 -26.05 12.02
N LYS A 50 -3.49 -27.23 12.56
CA LYS A 50 -3.74 -28.52 11.89
C LYS A 50 -5.22 -28.94 11.92
N ALA A 51 -6.03 -28.29 12.75
CA ALA A 51 -7.46 -28.53 12.84
C ALA A 51 -8.20 -27.25 12.43
N GLN A 52 -9.24 -27.41 11.61
CA GLN A 52 -10.15 -26.33 11.27
C GLN A 52 -10.93 -25.90 12.53
N HIS A 53 -11.46 -24.69 12.50
CA HIS A 53 -12.46 -24.27 13.48
C HIS A 53 -13.69 -25.18 13.39
N TRP A 54 -14.49 -25.20 14.46
CA TRP A 54 -15.82 -25.82 14.40
C TRP A 54 -16.68 -25.07 13.38
N ASP A 55 -17.57 -25.78 12.69
CA ASP A 55 -18.42 -25.21 11.63
C ASP A 55 -19.10 -23.90 12.06
N ILE A 56 -19.71 -23.88 13.25
CA ILE A 56 -20.35 -22.68 13.80
C ILE A 56 -19.38 -21.51 14.02
N THR A 57 -18.14 -21.81 14.41
CA THR A 57 -17.11 -20.79 14.60
C THR A 57 -16.67 -20.25 13.24
N THR A 58 -16.46 -21.11 12.25
CA THR A 58 -16.13 -20.71 10.88
C THR A 58 -17.21 -19.81 10.29
N GLU A 59 -18.48 -20.22 10.36
CA GLU A 59 -19.61 -19.44 9.86
C GLU A 59 -19.72 -18.06 10.52
N ILE A 60 -19.54 -17.99 11.85
CA ILE A 60 -19.55 -16.72 12.58
C ILE A 60 -18.39 -15.83 12.11
N LEU A 61 -17.18 -16.37 11.98
CA LEU A 61 -16.00 -15.60 11.55
C LEU A 61 -16.15 -15.09 10.12
N GLU A 62 -16.60 -15.92 9.18
CA GLU A 62 -16.85 -15.52 7.79
C GLU A 62 -17.96 -14.47 7.70
N THR A 63 -19.05 -14.66 8.44
CA THR A 63 -20.13 -13.68 8.49
C THR A 63 -19.64 -12.33 9.03
N VAL A 64 -18.87 -12.34 10.12
CA VAL A 64 -18.30 -11.12 10.71
C VAL A 64 -17.35 -10.44 9.73
N ARG A 65 -16.48 -11.21 9.06
CA ARG A 65 -15.57 -10.70 8.02
C ARG A 65 -16.36 -10.01 6.92
N ASP A 66 -17.31 -10.70 6.30
CA ASP A 66 -18.04 -10.19 5.14
C ASP A 66 -18.90 -8.98 5.48
N GLN A 67 -19.57 -8.99 6.64
CA GLN A 67 -20.33 -7.83 7.11
C GLN A 67 -19.41 -6.64 7.44
N SER A 68 -18.22 -6.90 8.00
CA SER A 68 -17.24 -5.86 8.30
C SER A 68 -16.69 -5.19 7.04
N ILE A 69 -16.43 -5.98 5.98
CA ILE A 69 -15.99 -5.48 4.67
C ILE A 69 -17.10 -4.63 4.05
N ARG A 70 -18.33 -5.16 3.93
CA ARG A 70 -19.48 -4.44 3.36
C ARG A 70 -19.74 -3.10 4.05
N ALA A 71 -19.66 -3.07 5.38
CA ALA A 71 -19.88 -1.85 6.16
C ALA A 71 -18.84 -0.74 5.92
N ARG A 72 -17.72 -1.02 5.22
CA ARG A 72 -16.62 -0.08 4.96
C ARG A 72 -16.31 0.12 3.48
N ALA A 73 -16.68 -0.84 2.63
CA ALA A 73 -16.47 -0.78 1.19
C ALA A 73 -17.27 0.36 0.53
N ASP A 74 -18.50 0.61 0.98
CA ASP A 74 -19.42 1.59 0.38
C ASP A 74 -18.94 3.05 0.48
N THR A 75 -17.96 3.34 1.33
CA THR A 75 -17.40 4.69 1.51
C THR A 75 -16.16 4.96 0.68
N VAL A 76 -15.73 4.00 -0.14
CA VAL A 76 -14.50 4.10 -0.94
C VAL A 76 -14.82 4.70 -2.32
N ASP A 77 -14.21 5.85 -2.63
CA ASP A 77 -14.32 6.45 -3.96
C ASP A 77 -13.47 5.66 -4.97
N VAL A 78 -14.13 4.98 -5.91
CA VAL A 78 -13.48 4.12 -6.90
C VAL A 78 -13.00 4.95 -8.10
N PRO A 79 -11.69 4.98 -8.42
CA PRO A 79 -11.18 5.66 -9.60
C PRO A 79 -11.45 4.87 -10.89
N ASN A 80 -11.05 5.40 -12.04
CA ASN A 80 -11.12 4.66 -13.31
C ASN A 80 -10.13 3.48 -13.33
N LEU A 81 -10.61 2.25 -13.25
CA LEU A 81 -9.75 1.06 -13.15
C LEU A 81 -9.31 0.46 -14.50
N ASP A 82 -9.76 1.02 -15.63
CA ASP A 82 -9.37 0.55 -16.98
C ASP A 82 -8.06 1.22 -17.48
N ASP A 83 -7.37 1.93 -16.60
CA ASP A 83 -6.12 2.62 -16.91
C ASP A 83 -4.95 1.65 -17.10
N PRO A 84 -4.31 1.59 -18.28
CA PRO A 84 -3.22 0.67 -18.55
C PRO A 84 -2.00 0.88 -17.63
N ASP A 85 -1.73 2.12 -17.20
CA ASP A 85 -0.62 2.40 -16.28
C ASP A 85 -0.86 1.79 -14.89
N MET A 86 -2.12 1.79 -14.43
CA MET A 86 -2.48 1.19 -13.14
C MET A 86 -2.47 -0.34 -13.23
N ILE A 87 -2.96 -0.92 -14.32
CA ILE A 87 -2.94 -2.37 -14.54
C ILE A 87 -1.49 -2.87 -14.63
N ALA A 88 -0.62 -2.17 -15.36
CA ALA A 88 0.78 -2.55 -15.51
C ALA A 88 1.54 -2.49 -14.18
N LEU A 89 1.38 -1.41 -13.40
CA LEU A 89 1.98 -1.30 -12.07
C LEU A 89 1.42 -2.34 -11.09
N GLY A 90 0.11 -2.57 -11.13
CA GLY A 90 -0.57 -3.59 -10.32
C GLY A 90 -0.05 -4.99 -10.56
N ARG A 91 0.21 -5.35 -11.83
CA ARG A 91 0.83 -6.63 -12.19
C ARG A 91 2.19 -6.80 -11.52
N GLU A 92 3.09 -5.83 -11.64
CA GLU A 92 4.44 -5.97 -11.07
C GLU A 92 4.43 -6.03 -9.55
N HIS A 93 3.51 -5.31 -8.91
CA HIS A 93 3.35 -5.39 -7.47
C HIS A 93 2.73 -6.73 -7.03
N PHE A 94 1.74 -7.25 -7.77
CA PHE A 94 1.19 -8.58 -7.54
C PHE A 94 2.27 -9.66 -7.64
N LEU A 95 3.09 -9.61 -8.70
CA LEU A 95 4.21 -10.54 -8.90
C LEU A 95 5.28 -10.42 -7.81
N GLY A 96 5.53 -9.22 -7.30
CA GLY A 96 6.54 -8.96 -6.28
C GLY A 96 6.12 -9.28 -4.85
N GLY A 97 4.83 -9.14 -4.51
CA GLY A 97 4.35 -9.26 -3.13
C GLY A 97 3.27 -10.30 -2.92
N CYS A 98 2.24 -10.31 -3.77
CA CYS A 98 1.01 -11.09 -3.54
C CYS A 98 1.15 -12.55 -3.99
N SER A 99 1.82 -12.78 -5.11
CA SER A 99 1.99 -14.10 -5.76
C SER A 99 2.67 -15.14 -4.86
N SER A 100 3.53 -14.70 -3.94
CA SER A 100 4.23 -15.57 -2.99
C SER A 100 3.28 -16.35 -2.08
N CYS A 101 2.10 -15.79 -1.78
CA CYS A 101 1.06 -16.40 -0.95
C CYS A 101 -0.16 -16.83 -1.77
N HIS A 102 -0.55 -16.05 -2.78
CA HIS A 102 -1.76 -16.29 -3.57
C HIS A 102 -1.53 -17.08 -4.86
N GLY A 103 -0.27 -17.28 -5.26
CA GLY A 103 0.10 -17.97 -6.49
C GLY A 103 -0.15 -17.13 -7.74
N LEU A 104 0.32 -17.62 -8.88
CA LEU A 104 -0.13 -17.14 -10.18
C LEU A 104 -1.38 -17.89 -10.64
N PRO A 105 -2.18 -17.33 -11.57
CA PRO A 105 -3.34 -18.01 -12.15
C PRO A 105 -3.02 -19.44 -12.59
N GLY A 106 -3.76 -20.42 -12.06
CA GLY A 106 -3.60 -21.83 -12.42
C GLY A 106 -2.38 -22.55 -11.82
N GLU A 107 -1.57 -21.88 -11.00
CA GLU A 107 -0.45 -22.52 -10.32
C GLU A 107 -0.89 -23.26 -9.05
N VAL A 108 -0.21 -24.37 -8.79
CA VAL A 108 -0.35 -25.08 -7.51
C VAL A 108 0.49 -24.36 -6.47
N LEU A 109 -0.17 -23.85 -5.43
CA LEU A 109 0.48 -23.21 -4.29
C LEU A 109 1.48 -24.14 -3.59
N ASN A 110 2.57 -23.55 -3.10
CA ASN A 110 3.55 -24.24 -2.27
C ASN A 110 2.83 -24.95 -1.09
N PRO A 111 3.13 -26.23 -0.80
CA PRO A 111 2.47 -26.97 0.28
C PRO A 111 2.50 -26.29 1.66
N VAL A 112 3.53 -25.47 1.95
CA VAL A 112 3.60 -24.69 3.19
C VAL A 112 2.54 -23.60 3.21
N ILE A 113 2.35 -22.90 2.09
CA ILE A 113 1.37 -21.83 1.93
C ILE A 113 -0.06 -22.41 1.88
N SER A 114 -0.26 -23.49 1.11
CA SER A 114 -1.53 -24.22 1.04
C SER A 114 -2.00 -24.79 2.38
N ALA A 115 -1.09 -24.96 3.34
CA ALA A 115 -1.38 -25.45 4.68
C ALA A 115 -1.68 -24.34 5.70
N MET A 116 -1.66 -23.06 5.29
CA MET A 116 -2.10 -21.95 6.13
C MET A 116 -3.59 -22.06 6.45
N LEU A 117 -3.99 -21.54 7.62
CA LEU A 117 -5.38 -21.48 8.06
C LEU A 117 -5.75 -20.04 8.42
N PRO A 118 -6.68 -19.39 7.69
CA PRO A 118 -7.29 -19.86 6.45
C PRO A 118 -6.28 -19.99 5.30
N ASN A 119 -6.59 -20.85 4.32
CA ASN A 119 -5.77 -21.01 3.11
C ASN A 119 -5.91 -19.74 2.24
N PRO A 120 -4.79 -19.16 1.73
CA PRO A 120 -4.84 -18.09 0.75
C PRO A 120 -5.73 -18.45 -0.46
N PRO A 121 -6.73 -17.63 -0.79
CA PRO A 121 -7.58 -17.87 -1.95
C PRO A 121 -6.85 -17.57 -3.26
N ASP A 122 -7.31 -18.21 -4.34
CA ASP A 122 -6.99 -17.81 -5.71
C ASP A 122 -7.65 -16.46 -6.00
N LEU A 123 -6.83 -15.43 -6.21
CA LEU A 123 -7.30 -14.06 -6.40
C LEU A 123 -7.90 -13.79 -7.78
N THR A 124 -7.77 -14.72 -8.73
CA THR A 124 -8.40 -14.58 -10.05
C THR A 124 -9.92 -14.52 -9.96
N TYR A 125 -10.54 -15.13 -8.95
CA TYR A 125 -11.99 -15.15 -8.72
C TYR A 125 -12.45 -14.13 -7.67
N ALA A 126 -11.52 -13.35 -7.08
CA ALA A 126 -11.87 -12.36 -6.08
C ALA A 126 -12.88 -11.31 -6.60
N PRO A 127 -12.76 -10.79 -7.85
CA PRO A 127 -13.73 -9.85 -8.39
C PRO A 127 -15.15 -10.40 -8.60
N GLU A 128 -15.35 -11.72 -8.55
CA GLU A 128 -16.69 -12.32 -8.61
C GLU A 128 -17.44 -12.21 -7.28
N HIS A 129 -16.70 -12.04 -6.18
CA HIS A 129 -17.23 -12.03 -4.81
C HIS A 129 -17.16 -10.66 -4.15
N TYR A 130 -16.20 -9.82 -4.58
CA TYR A 130 -15.92 -8.51 -4.01
C TYR A 130 -15.90 -7.45 -5.11
N ASP A 131 -16.63 -6.35 -4.90
CA ASP A 131 -16.51 -5.18 -5.75
C ASP A 131 -15.18 -4.44 -5.52
N ALA A 132 -14.91 -3.42 -6.33
CA ALA A 132 -13.67 -2.66 -6.27
C ALA A 132 -13.41 -2.00 -4.91
N GLY A 133 -14.45 -1.48 -4.25
CA GLY A 133 -14.33 -0.85 -2.93
C GLY A 133 -13.98 -1.87 -1.84
N ALA A 134 -14.58 -3.06 -1.92
CA ALA A 134 -14.27 -4.18 -1.02
C ALA A 134 -12.85 -4.72 -1.25
N LEU A 135 -12.42 -4.87 -2.51
CA LEU A 135 -11.04 -5.27 -2.85
C LEU A 135 -10.02 -4.26 -2.34
N PHE A 136 -10.27 -2.96 -2.56
CA PHE A 136 -9.44 -1.89 -2.01
C PHE A 136 -9.34 -2.00 -0.49
N TRP A 137 -10.48 -2.10 0.20
CA TRP A 137 -10.50 -2.14 1.65
C TRP A 137 -9.72 -3.34 2.20
N LEU A 138 -9.91 -4.52 1.58
CA LEU A 138 -9.20 -5.75 1.93
C LEU A 138 -7.68 -5.60 1.78
N ILE A 139 -7.20 -5.05 0.66
CA ILE A 139 -5.77 -4.89 0.39
C ILE A 139 -5.16 -3.84 1.31
N ASP A 140 -5.86 -2.73 1.53
CA ASP A 140 -5.40 -1.63 2.38
C ASP A 140 -5.31 -2.05 3.87
N ASN A 141 -6.28 -2.84 4.34
CA ASN A 141 -6.45 -3.11 5.77
C ASN A 141 -6.04 -4.53 6.22
N GLY A 142 -5.90 -5.46 5.27
CA GLY A 142 -5.69 -6.88 5.57
C GLY A 142 -6.85 -7.51 6.35
N ILE A 143 -6.61 -8.70 6.90
CA ILE A 143 -7.61 -9.41 7.70
C ILE A 143 -6.99 -9.89 9.01
N LYS A 144 -7.51 -9.37 10.14
CA LYS A 144 -7.10 -9.76 11.48
C LYS A 144 -7.23 -11.28 11.68
N TYR A 145 -6.25 -11.85 12.38
CA TYR A 145 -6.18 -13.29 12.69
C TYR A 145 -6.03 -14.19 11.46
N THR A 146 -5.49 -13.66 10.36
CA THR A 146 -5.11 -14.42 9.17
C THR A 146 -3.67 -14.09 8.75
N GLY A 147 -3.16 -14.76 7.72
CA GLY A 147 -1.88 -14.43 7.10
C GLY A 147 -1.90 -13.21 6.18
N MET A 148 -3.07 -12.58 5.95
CA MET A 148 -3.22 -11.42 5.05
C MET A 148 -2.87 -10.11 5.79
N PRO A 149 -1.71 -9.48 5.51
CA PRO A 149 -1.31 -8.25 6.17
C PRO A 149 -2.08 -7.04 5.64
N ALA A 150 -2.03 -5.93 6.38
CA ALA A 150 -2.44 -4.62 5.89
C ALA A 150 -1.38 -4.03 4.96
N TRP A 151 -1.74 -2.98 4.22
CA TRP A 151 -0.78 -2.22 3.43
C TRP A 151 0.34 -1.67 4.33
N PRO A 152 1.62 -1.83 3.98
CA PRO A 152 2.70 -1.59 4.93
C PRO A 152 3.09 -0.11 5.07
N ALA A 153 2.41 0.80 4.37
CA ALA A 153 2.69 2.24 4.40
C ALA A 153 1.46 3.05 4.80
N ASP A 154 1.62 3.84 5.87
CA ASP A 154 0.60 4.79 6.31
C ASP A 154 0.39 5.91 5.28
N ASN A 155 -0.86 6.38 5.15
CA ASN A 155 -1.27 7.46 4.24
C ASN A 155 -0.85 7.22 2.78
N ARG A 156 -0.69 5.95 2.37
CA ARG A 156 -0.36 5.55 0.99
C ARG A 156 -1.40 4.66 0.34
N SER A 157 -2.66 4.81 0.72
CA SER A 157 -3.76 4.07 0.09
C SER A 157 -3.93 4.42 -1.40
N ASP A 158 -3.30 5.50 -1.89
CA ASP A 158 -3.15 5.79 -3.33
C ASP A 158 -2.47 4.64 -4.10
N GLU A 159 -1.60 3.88 -3.44
CA GLU A 159 -0.86 2.76 -4.03
C GLU A 159 -1.66 1.45 -4.09
N VAL A 160 -2.86 1.40 -3.51
CA VAL A 160 -3.68 0.17 -3.50
C VAL A 160 -4.40 -0.02 -4.84
N TRP A 161 -4.79 1.07 -5.49
CA TRP A 161 -5.62 1.03 -6.70
C TRP A 161 -5.01 0.27 -7.89
N PRO A 162 -3.70 0.36 -8.18
CA PRO A 162 -3.06 -0.47 -9.20
C PRO A 162 -3.31 -1.96 -9.02
N LEU A 163 -3.24 -2.49 -7.79
CA LEU A 163 -3.56 -3.90 -7.53
C LEU A 163 -5.02 -4.22 -7.81
N VAL A 164 -5.95 -3.36 -7.37
CA VAL A 164 -7.39 -3.56 -7.62
C VAL A 164 -7.68 -3.59 -9.13
N ALA A 165 -7.10 -2.64 -9.87
CA ALA A 165 -7.22 -2.58 -11.33
C ALA A 165 -6.69 -3.87 -11.98
N TYR A 166 -5.50 -4.33 -11.56
CA TYR A 166 -4.92 -5.58 -12.06
C TYR A 166 -5.77 -6.81 -11.74
N LEU A 167 -6.33 -6.95 -10.53
CA LEU A 167 -7.16 -8.11 -10.18
C LEU A 167 -8.45 -8.16 -11.01
N ILE A 168 -9.09 -7.02 -11.24
CA ILE A 168 -10.28 -6.93 -12.10
C ILE A 168 -9.92 -7.28 -13.55
N ASP A 169 -8.82 -6.74 -14.06
CA ASP A 169 -8.32 -7.05 -15.40
C ASP A 169 -7.97 -8.54 -15.54
N LEU A 170 -7.30 -9.11 -14.55
CA LEU A 170 -6.93 -10.51 -14.48
C LEU A 170 -8.14 -11.45 -14.53
N ASN A 171 -9.21 -11.12 -13.78
CA ASN A 171 -10.47 -11.87 -13.84
C ASN A 171 -11.11 -11.82 -15.24
N ARG A 172 -11.09 -10.66 -15.90
CA ARG A 172 -11.62 -10.51 -17.27
C ARG A 172 -10.82 -11.30 -18.31
N ARG A 173 -9.50 -11.41 -18.12
CA ARG A 173 -8.56 -12.07 -19.05
C ARG A 173 -8.28 -13.54 -18.73
N GLN A 174 -9.07 -14.18 -17.87
CA GLN A 174 -8.87 -15.58 -17.47
C GLN A 174 -8.77 -16.57 -18.65
N GLU A 175 -9.33 -16.25 -19.82
CA GLU A 175 -9.19 -17.07 -21.04
C GLU A 175 -7.83 -16.93 -21.77
N GLU A 176 -7.09 -15.83 -21.59
CA GLU A 176 -5.80 -15.58 -22.25
C GLU A 176 -4.58 -15.97 -21.39
N SER A 177 -4.76 -16.13 -20.07
CA SER A 177 -3.66 -16.18 -19.10
C SER A 177 -3.18 -17.58 -18.71
N ALA A 178 -3.48 -18.62 -19.50
CA ALA A 178 -3.09 -20.00 -19.18
C ALA A 178 -1.56 -20.22 -19.06
N VAL A 179 -0.72 -19.27 -19.45
CA VAL A 179 0.73 -19.39 -19.35
C VAL A 179 1.39 -18.00 -19.25
N ILE A 180 1.56 -17.44 -18.05
CA ILE A 180 2.80 -16.67 -17.83
C ILE A 180 3.86 -17.74 -17.62
N ALA A 181 4.50 -18.17 -18.71
CA ALA A 181 5.64 -19.07 -18.64
C ALA A 181 6.82 -18.29 -18.08
N ASP A 182 6.94 -18.26 -16.76
CA ASP A 182 8.25 -18.10 -16.14
C ASP A 182 8.87 -19.49 -15.91
N ARG A 183 9.05 -20.23 -17.02
CA ARG A 183 9.93 -21.38 -17.06
C ARG A 183 10.96 -21.11 -18.12
N SER A 184 12.23 -21.10 -17.70
CA SER A 184 13.36 -21.18 -18.63
C SER A 184 13.13 -22.34 -19.61
N PRO A 185 13.53 -22.26 -20.90
CA PRO A 185 13.28 -23.28 -21.93
C PRO A 185 13.70 -24.72 -21.58
N ASP A 186 14.48 -24.85 -20.53
CA ASP A 186 15.10 -26.04 -19.94
C ASP A 186 14.47 -26.49 -18.60
N GLY A 187 13.38 -25.84 -18.15
CA GLY A 187 12.59 -26.28 -17.00
C GLY A 187 13.25 -26.09 -15.63
N GLN A 188 14.32 -25.30 -15.55
CA GLN A 188 14.90 -24.86 -14.29
C GLN A 188 14.08 -23.71 -13.69
N PRO A 189 13.93 -23.64 -12.35
CA PRO A 189 13.36 -22.47 -11.70
C PRO A 189 14.19 -21.23 -12.04
N THR A 190 13.52 -20.17 -12.50
CA THR A 190 14.11 -18.86 -12.83
C THR A 190 14.54 -18.08 -11.60
N ALA A 191 14.12 -18.53 -10.42
CA ALA A 191 14.59 -18.02 -9.14
C ALA A 191 15.68 -18.93 -8.57
N GLU A 192 16.94 -18.53 -8.72
CA GLU A 192 17.87 -18.76 -7.61
C GLU A 192 17.27 -18.06 -6.38
N PHE A 193 17.14 -18.79 -5.28
CA PHE A 193 16.73 -18.22 -4.01
C PHE A 193 17.88 -17.31 -3.52
N GLY A 194 17.86 -16.06 -3.98
CA GLY A 194 18.89 -15.05 -3.73
C GLY A 194 18.42 -13.72 -4.32
N PHE A 195 18.57 -12.63 -3.57
CA PHE A 195 18.18 -11.30 -4.01
C PHE A 195 19.05 -10.89 -5.21
N GLN A 196 18.56 -11.09 -6.44
CA GLN A 196 19.04 -10.30 -7.56
C GLN A 196 18.40 -8.91 -7.45
N VAL A 197 18.94 -8.09 -6.55
CA VAL A 197 18.39 -6.78 -6.16
C VAL A 197 18.14 -5.90 -7.40
N LEU A 198 19.08 -5.88 -8.36
CA LEU A 198 18.94 -5.10 -9.60
C LEU A 198 17.77 -5.56 -10.48
N THR A 199 17.55 -6.87 -10.63
CA THR A 199 16.40 -7.43 -11.38
C THR A 199 15.07 -7.02 -10.76
N GLN A 200 15.04 -6.70 -9.46
CA GLN A 200 13.84 -6.23 -8.77
C GLN A 200 13.56 -4.75 -9.04
N CYS A 201 14.58 -3.91 -9.20
CA CYS A 201 14.42 -2.48 -9.47
C CYS A 201 13.95 -2.22 -10.90
N SER A 202 14.61 -2.84 -11.88
CA SER A 202 14.35 -2.58 -13.31
C SER A 202 12.98 -3.04 -13.76
N ARG A 203 12.38 -4.04 -13.10
CA ARG A 203 11.00 -4.49 -13.36
C ARG A 203 9.97 -3.35 -13.27
N CYS A 204 10.20 -2.39 -12.38
CA CYS A 204 9.32 -1.23 -12.23
C CYS A 204 9.92 0.02 -12.87
N HIS A 205 11.19 0.32 -12.57
CA HIS A 205 11.84 1.58 -12.94
C HIS A 205 12.47 1.59 -14.32
N GLY A 206 12.55 0.43 -14.99
CA GLY A 206 13.29 0.29 -16.23
C GLY A 206 14.82 0.26 -16.02
N ASP A 207 15.52 0.29 -17.14
CA ASP A 207 16.97 0.27 -17.25
C ASP A 207 17.45 1.20 -18.38
N ALA A 208 18.70 1.03 -18.83
CA ALA A 208 19.28 1.83 -19.90
C ALA A 208 18.44 1.81 -21.21
N GLU A 209 17.74 0.72 -21.49
CA GLU A 209 17.01 0.50 -22.74
C GLU A 209 15.49 0.64 -22.55
N THR A 210 14.98 0.27 -21.38
CA THR A 210 13.55 0.19 -21.10
C THR A 210 13.07 1.31 -20.17
N PRO A 211 11.93 1.97 -20.47
CA PRO A 211 11.29 2.94 -19.58
C PRO A 211 10.69 2.27 -18.34
N PRO A 212 10.30 3.06 -17.32
CA PRO A 212 9.45 2.58 -16.24
C PRO A 212 8.19 1.89 -16.78
N VAL A 213 7.73 0.85 -16.07
CA VAL A 213 6.60 0.00 -16.48
C VAL A 213 5.26 0.74 -16.53
N SER A 214 5.19 1.91 -15.89
CA SER A 214 3.98 2.72 -15.73
C SER A 214 4.36 4.18 -15.54
N ALA A 215 3.55 5.10 -16.05
CA ALA A 215 3.70 6.54 -15.84
C ALA A 215 3.57 6.96 -14.37
N LEU A 216 3.15 6.06 -13.46
CA LEU A 216 3.12 6.28 -12.02
C LEU A 216 4.44 5.96 -11.31
N VAL A 217 5.41 5.39 -12.04
CA VAL A 217 6.73 5.02 -11.53
C VAL A 217 7.76 6.06 -11.97
N PRO A 218 8.67 6.53 -11.09
CA PRO A 218 9.69 7.49 -11.48
C PRO A 218 10.74 6.86 -12.40
N GLU A 219 11.23 7.66 -13.34
CA GLU A 219 12.48 7.44 -14.04
C GLU A 219 13.66 7.71 -13.09
N LEU A 220 14.57 6.75 -12.99
CA LEU A 220 15.75 6.84 -12.11
C LEU A 220 17.02 7.20 -12.89
N ALA A 221 17.03 6.96 -14.21
CA ALA A 221 18.20 7.22 -15.05
C ALA A 221 18.63 8.70 -14.99
N GLY A 222 19.90 8.93 -14.66
CA GLY A 222 20.48 10.27 -14.59
C GLY A 222 20.10 11.08 -13.36
N GLN A 223 19.40 10.50 -12.39
CA GLN A 223 19.14 11.17 -11.11
C GLN A 223 20.44 11.34 -10.30
N PRO A 224 20.57 12.38 -9.47
CA PRO A 224 21.77 12.55 -8.65
C PRO A 224 21.98 11.40 -7.66
N VAL A 225 23.22 10.91 -7.56
CA VAL A 225 23.60 9.83 -6.62
C VAL A 225 23.14 10.15 -5.20
N GLN A 226 23.39 11.38 -4.73
CA GLN A 226 23.05 11.81 -3.37
C GLN A 226 21.53 11.82 -3.12
N TYR A 227 20.73 12.12 -4.14
CA TYR A 227 19.28 12.02 -4.05
C TYR A 227 18.83 10.55 -3.97
N LEU A 228 19.37 9.69 -4.84
CA LEU A 228 19.02 8.27 -4.89
C LEU A 228 19.40 7.54 -3.61
N GLU A 229 20.62 7.74 -3.10
CA GLU A 229 21.08 7.16 -1.84
C GLU A 229 20.16 7.56 -0.69
N ARG A 230 19.84 8.86 -0.58
CA ARG A 230 18.96 9.36 0.46
C ARG A 230 17.57 8.75 0.34
N ALA A 231 16.99 8.72 -0.86
CA ALA A 231 15.66 8.15 -1.08
C ALA A 231 15.61 6.66 -0.71
N LEU A 232 16.61 5.87 -1.12
CA LEU A 232 16.70 4.45 -0.78
C LEU A 232 16.86 4.23 0.72
N ARG A 233 17.70 5.02 1.42
CA ARG A 233 17.84 4.96 2.88
C ARG A 233 16.53 5.33 3.57
N GLU A 234 15.87 6.40 3.13
CA GLU A 234 14.57 6.80 3.68
C GLU A 234 13.50 5.71 3.51
N TYR A 235 13.48 5.00 2.38
CA TYR A 235 12.58 3.86 2.19
C TYR A 235 12.97 2.68 3.09
N ARG A 236 14.23 2.22 3.05
CA ARG A 236 14.71 1.10 3.88
C ARG A 236 14.42 1.32 5.36
N ASP A 237 14.65 2.53 5.84
CA ASP A 237 14.55 2.87 7.26
C ASP A 237 13.10 3.22 7.67
N GLY A 238 12.12 3.13 6.76
CA GLY A 238 10.71 3.38 7.05
C GLY A 238 10.32 4.86 7.18
N ILE A 239 11.23 5.77 6.84
CA ILE A 239 11.03 7.23 6.97
C ILE A 239 10.15 7.75 5.82
N ARG A 240 10.38 7.27 4.59
CA ARG A 240 9.58 7.61 3.42
C ARG A 240 8.53 6.51 3.17
N PRO A 241 7.23 6.80 3.31
CA PRO A 241 6.19 5.78 3.22
C PRO A 241 5.95 5.35 1.77
N SER A 242 5.97 4.05 1.48
CA SER A 242 5.50 3.45 0.24
C SER A 242 5.34 1.94 0.42
N GLY A 243 4.17 1.39 0.13
CA GLY A 243 3.92 -0.04 0.12
C GLY A 243 4.59 -0.77 -1.05
N TYR A 244 5.12 -0.04 -2.02
CA TYR A 244 5.99 -0.59 -3.07
C TYR A 244 7.45 -0.59 -2.65
N MET A 245 7.97 0.57 -2.25
CA MET A 245 9.41 0.75 -2.06
C MET A 245 9.90 0.31 -0.68
N LEU A 246 9.05 0.28 0.36
CA LEU A 246 9.44 -0.31 1.65
C LEU A 246 9.89 -1.76 1.53
N PRO A 247 9.08 -2.69 0.97
CA PRO A 247 9.52 -4.08 0.82
C PRO A 247 10.68 -4.23 -0.18
N ALA A 248 10.75 -3.37 -1.21
CA ALA A 248 11.87 -3.39 -2.16
C ALA A 248 13.21 -2.96 -1.52
N ALA A 249 13.17 -1.98 -0.62
CA ALA A 249 14.37 -1.43 0.03
C ALA A 249 14.76 -2.14 1.33
N TYR A 250 13.85 -2.93 1.92
CA TYR A 250 14.02 -3.51 3.26
C TYR A 250 15.34 -4.30 3.45
N GLY A 251 15.77 -5.04 2.42
CA GLY A 251 16.97 -5.88 2.47
C GLY A 251 18.27 -5.18 2.09
N LEU A 252 18.25 -3.90 1.69
CA LEU A 252 19.41 -3.23 1.11
C LEU A 252 20.45 -2.86 2.17
N THR A 253 21.70 -3.26 1.93
CA THR A 253 22.86 -2.74 2.68
C THR A 253 23.23 -1.34 2.22
N ASP A 254 24.09 -0.66 2.98
CA ASP A 254 24.60 0.65 2.56
C ASP A 254 25.44 0.58 1.28
N ASP A 255 26.15 -0.54 1.07
CA ASP A 255 26.91 -0.80 -0.15
C ASP A 255 25.97 -1.01 -1.33
N ASP A 256 24.89 -1.81 -1.17
CA ASP A 256 23.86 -1.99 -2.22
C ASP A 256 23.23 -0.65 -2.61
N ILE A 257 22.91 0.21 -1.64
CA ILE A 257 22.33 1.53 -1.88
C ILE A 257 23.29 2.40 -2.70
N THR A 258 24.57 2.39 -2.36
CA THR A 258 25.61 3.15 -3.06
C THR A 258 25.74 2.66 -4.50
N GLU A 259 25.87 1.34 -4.69
CA GLU A 259 25.99 0.72 -6.02
C GLU A 259 24.76 1.00 -6.90
N LEU A 260 23.55 0.86 -6.36
CA LEU A 260 22.31 1.15 -7.09
C LEU A 260 22.19 2.62 -7.47
N ALA A 261 22.57 3.53 -6.55
CA ALA A 261 22.53 4.96 -6.80
C ALA A 261 23.53 5.36 -7.89
N GLU A 262 24.75 4.87 -7.84
CA GLU A 262 25.78 5.09 -8.87
C GLU A 262 25.36 4.50 -10.22
N TYR A 263 24.79 3.28 -10.22
CA TYR A 263 24.29 2.63 -11.42
C TYR A 263 23.24 3.48 -12.14
N TYR A 264 22.15 3.84 -11.46
CA TYR A 264 21.06 4.62 -12.07
C TYR A 264 21.49 6.05 -12.42
N ALA A 265 22.33 6.69 -11.60
CA ALA A 265 22.88 8.01 -11.92
C ALA A 265 23.76 7.99 -13.18
N GLY A 266 24.45 6.88 -13.44
CA GLY A 266 25.29 6.69 -14.63
C GLY A 266 24.52 6.35 -15.91
N LEU A 267 23.22 6.04 -15.83
CA LEU A 267 22.40 5.77 -17.01
C LEU A 267 22.09 7.05 -17.78
N PRO A 268 21.95 6.98 -19.12
CA PRO A 268 21.57 8.13 -19.92
C PRO A 268 20.16 8.62 -19.51
N PRO A 269 20.00 9.90 -19.17
CA PRO A 269 18.70 10.48 -18.84
C PRO A 269 17.69 10.30 -19.97
N ARG A 270 16.43 9.98 -19.63
CA ARG A 270 15.37 9.72 -20.60
C ARG A 270 14.29 10.80 -20.55
N ALA A 271 13.86 11.28 -21.71
CA ALA A 271 12.72 12.17 -21.82
C ALA A 271 11.39 11.42 -21.57
N SER A 272 10.41 12.12 -21.01
CA SER A 272 9.08 11.57 -20.80
C SER A 272 8.44 11.15 -22.12
N GLN A 273 7.67 10.05 -22.10
CA GLN A 273 6.82 9.67 -23.24
C GLN A 273 5.46 10.38 -23.22
N SER A 274 5.19 11.19 -22.20
CA SER A 274 3.94 11.94 -22.10
C SER A 274 3.85 13.02 -23.18
N SER A 275 2.62 13.33 -23.61
CA SER A 275 2.33 14.45 -24.50
C SER A 275 1.34 15.39 -23.82
N PRO A 276 1.80 16.25 -22.89
CA PRO A 276 0.91 17.15 -22.16
C PRO A 276 0.35 18.26 -23.06
N ASP A 277 -0.77 18.83 -22.63
CA ASP A 277 -1.40 19.97 -23.30
C ASP A 277 -0.47 21.21 -23.34
N PRO A 278 -0.28 21.86 -24.51
CA PRO A 278 0.64 22.99 -24.65
C PRO A 278 0.31 24.19 -23.75
N ASP A 279 -0.97 24.47 -23.50
CA ASP A 279 -1.37 25.58 -22.63
C ASP A 279 -0.99 25.27 -21.17
N SER A 280 -1.14 24.01 -20.76
CA SER A 280 -0.72 23.52 -19.45
C SER A 280 0.80 23.58 -19.28
N ILE A 281 1.57 23.22 -20.32
CA ILE A 281 3.03 23.41 -20.34
C ILE A 281 3.40 24.90 -20.17
N ALA A 282 2.72 25.80 -20.89
CA ALA A 282 3.01 27.23 -20.84
C ALA A 282 2.72 27.83 -19.45
N ARG A 283 1.59 27.48 -18.82
CA ARG A 283 1.26 27.90 -17.45
C ARG A 283 2.23 27.28 -16.44
N GLY A 284 2.54 26.00 -16.59
CA GLY A 284 3.49 25.28 -15.74
C GLY A 284 4.89 25.88 -15.78
N GLY A 285 5.35 26.32 -16.95
CA GLY A 285 6.65 26.99 -17.10
C GLY A 285 6.70 28.34 -16.38
N GLN A 286 5.58 29.08 -16.32
CA GLN A 286 5.51 30.31 -15.52
C GLN A 286 5.61 29.99 -14.02
N ILE A 287 4.87 28.98 -13.54
CA ILE A 287 4.93 28.52 -12.15
C ILE A 287 6.36 28.04 -11.81
N ALA A 288 6.98 27.24 -12.68
CA ALA A 288 8.32 26.71 -12.45
C ALA A 288 9.38 27.82 -12.33
N ALA A 289 9.28 28.86 -13.17
CA ALA A 289 10.25 29.96 -13.21
C ALA A 289 10.02 31.05 -12.16
N GLN A 290 8.76 31.33 -11.80
CA GLN A 290 8.39 32.51 -10.99
C GLN A 290 7.69 32.15 -9.68
N GLY A 291 7.24 30.91 -9.53
CA GLY A 291 6.36 30.49 -8.45
C GLY A 291 4.94 31.04 -8.63
N VAL A 292 4.16 30.98 -7.55
CA VAL A 292 2.85 31.63 -7.45
C VAL A 292 2.86 32.50 -6.19
N PRO A 293 3.28 33.78 -6.29
CA PRO A 293 3.38 34.65 -5.11
C PRO A 293 2.06 34.87 -4.37
N ALA A 294 0.92 34.79 -5.08
CA ALA A 294 -0.40 34.92 -4.47
C ALA A 294 -0.74 33.78 -3.49
N ASP A 295 -0.15 32.61 -3.71
CA ASP A 295 -0.36 31.39 -2.92
C ASP A 295 0.88 31.02 -2.09
N ASP A 296 1.87 31.92 -1.99
CA ASP A 296 3.17 31.69 -1.34
C ASP A 296 3.92 30.42 -1.85
N VAL A 297 3.79 30.12 -3.14
CA VAL A 297 4.53 29.04 -3.81
C VAL A 297 5.82 29.61 -4.42
N PRO A 298 7.02 29.16 -4.00
CA PRO A 298 8.28 29.63 -4.58
C PRO A 298 8.50 29.07 -6.00
N ALA A 299 9.39 29.69 -6.76
CA ALA A 299 9.80 29.18 -8.07
C ALA A 299 10.48 27.80 -7.93
N CYS A 300 9.98 26.78 -8.62
CA CYS A 300 10.53 25.43 -8.60
C CYS A 300 12.00 25.41 -9.02
N LEU A 301 12.33 26.21 -10.04
CA LEU A 301 13.67 26.29 -10.63
C LEU A 301 14.73 26.92 -9.69
N SER A 302 14.32 27.46 -8.55
CA SER A 302 15.26 27.94 -7.52
C SER A 302 15.95 26.80 -6.77
N CYS A 303 15.32 25.62 -6.70
CA CYS A 303 15.86 24.42 -6.05
C CYS A 303 16.07 23.27 -7.03
N HIS A 304 15.14 23.07 -7.98
CA HIS A 304 15.21 22.03 -9.01
C HIS A 304 15.83 22.58 -10.30
N GLY A 305 16.67 21.81 -10.99
CA GLY A 305 17.30 22.25 -12.24
C GLY A 305 18.44 23.28 -12.09
N ASN A 306 18.91 23.53 -10.87
CA ASN A 306 20.07 24.39 -10.60
C ASN A 306 21.41 23.61 -10.44
N GLY A 307 21.39 22.30 -10.68
CA GLY A 307 22.55 21.41 -10.54
C GLY A 307 22.87 20.98 -9.10
N ASN A 308 22.05 21.32 -8.10
CA ASN A 308 22.27 20.87 -6.74
C ASN A 308 21.91 19.38 -6.59
N PRO A 309 22.88 18.49 -6.27
CA PRO A 309 22.65 17.05 -6.23
C PRO A 309 21.75 16.59 -5.08
N GLN A 310 21.44 17.47 -4.14
CA GLN A 310 20.51 17.16 -3.05
C GLN A 310 19.05 17.18 -3.49
N PHE A 311 18.72 17.79 -4.63
CA PHE A 311 17.35 17.83 -5.15
C PHE A 311 17.23 16.92 -6.38
N PRO A 312 16.09 16.22 -6.54
CA PRO A 312 15.87 15.40 -7.73
C PRO A 312 15.77 16.26 -8.99
N GLU A 313 16.19 15.66 -10.11
CA GLU A 313 15.89 16.19 -11.43
C GLU A 313 14.42 15.91 -11.77
N LEU A 314 13.72 16.95 -12.23
CA LEU A 314 12.29 16.88 -12.56
C LEU A 314 12.06 16.81 -14.07
N ALA A 315 12.98 17.36 -14.88
CA ALA A 315 12.92 17.28 -16.32
C ALA A 315 12.91 15.83 -16.80
N GLY A 316 12.01 15.51 -17.73
CA GLY A 316 11.86 14.16 -18.27
C GLY A 316 11.06 13.19 -17.39
N GLN A 317 10.72 13.55 -16.14
CA GLN A 317 9.86 12.71 -15.32
C GLN A 317 8.43 12.64 -15.87
N SER A 318 7.71 11.56 -15.56
CA SER A 318 6.30 11.45 -15.92
C SER A 318 5.45 12.52 -15.24
N ALA A 319 4.59 13.21 -16.01
CA ALA A 319 3.63 14.17 -15.46
C ALA A 319 2.70 13.51 -14.42
N ARG A 320 2.31 12.25 -14.63
CA ARG A 320 1.45 11.52 -13.69
C ARG A 320 2.17 11.18 -12.39
N TYR A 321 3.46 10.84 -12.47
CA TYR A 321 4.29 10.63 -11.29
C TYR A 321 4.47 11.95 -10.51
N LEU A 322 4.78 13.05 -11.21
CA LEU A 322 4.94 14.35 -10.56
C LEU A 322 3.64 14.83 -9.90
N GLU A 323 2.49 14.68 -10.58
CA GLU A 323 1.17 14.99 -10.03
C GLU A 323 0.87 14.15 -8.79
N SER A 324 1.16 12.83 -8.82
CA SER A 324 0.94 11.97 -7.65
C SER A 324 1.80 12.35 -6.45
N GLN A 325 3.07 12.73 -6.66
CA GLN A 325 3.94 13.16 -5.57
C GLN A 325 3.50 14.51 -4.98
N LEU A 326 3.10 15.46 -5.83
CA LEU A 326 2.62 16.77 -5.38
C LEU A 326 1.29 16.66 -4.64
N GLU A 327 0.35 15.83 -5.11
CA GLU A 327 -0.90 15.57 -4.39
C GLU A 327 -0.64 14.82 -3.06
N LEU A 328 0.33 13.90 -3.02
CA LEU A 328 0.75 13.26 -1.78
C LEU A 328 1.23 14.29 -0.74
N TRP A 329 2.07 15.24 -1.15
CA TRP A 329 2.51 16.33 -0.26
C TRP A 329 1.39 17.28 0.14
N ARG A 330 0.48 17.59 -0.79
CA ARG A 330 -0.71 18.41 -0.53
C ARG A 330 -1.64 17.78 0.50
N GLY A 331 -1.75 16.45 0.50
CA GLY A 331 -2.45 15.67 1.52
C GLY A 331 -1.68 15.48 2.84
N GLY A 332 -0.49 16.07 2.98
CA GLY A 332 0.36 15.95 4.18
C GLY A 332 1.27 14.71 4.20
N GLY A 333 1.32 13.93 3.12
CA GLY A 333 2.24 12.81 2.98
C GLY A 333 3.70 13.26 2.88
N ARG A 334 4.62 12.39 3.30
CA ARG A 334 6.09 12.59 3.26
C ARG A 334 6.61 13.82 4.02
N ALA A 335 5.79 14.46 4.86
CA ALA A 335 6.20 15.64 5.62
C ALA A 335 7.30 15.33 6.66
N GLN A 336 7.48 14.06 7.03
CA GLN A 336 8.47 13.63 8.03
C GLN A 336 9.90 13.47 7.50
N THR A 337 10.13 13.47 6.18
CA THR A 337 11.49 13.35 5.64
C THR A 337 12.14 14.73 5.54
N GLY A 338 13.46 14.85 5.76
CA GLY A 338 14.12 16.16 5.84
C GLY A 338 13.94 17.02 4.57
N TYR A 339 13.90 16.40 3.40
CA TYR A 339 13.62 17.09 2.12
C TYR A 339 12.13 17.06 1.75
N GLY A 340 11.38 16.08 2.25
CA GLY A 340 9.93 16.01 2.10
C GLY A 340 9.19 17.11 2.85
N GLU A 341 9.72 17.58 3.98
CA GLU A 341 9.16 18.70 4.75
C GLU A 341 9.12 19.99 3.91
N ILE A 342 10.21 20.28 3.20
CA ILE A 342 10.31 21.45 2.29
C ILE A 342 9.20 21.39 1.23
N MET A 343 9.08 20.24 0.56
CA MET A 343 8.09 20.05 -0.50
C MET A 343 6.66 19.93 0.04
N SER A 344 6.46 19.52 1.29
CA SER A 344 5.14 19.50 1.92
C SER A 344 4.57 20.91 2.05
N ILE A 345 5.41 21.91 2.41
CA ILE A 345 5.00 23.31 2.47
C ILE A 345 4.57 23.81 1.08
N VAL A 346 5.32 23.45 0.04
CA VAL A 346 4.99 23.82 -1.36
C VAL A 346 3.69 23.14 -1.78
N GLY A 347 3.58 21.82 -1.64
CA GLY A 347 2.43 21.04 -2.09
C GLY A 347 1.12 21.45 -1.42
N GLN A 348 1.14 21.73 -0.10
CA GLN A 348 -0.06 22.18 0.64
C GLN A 348 -0.61 23.53 0.16
N ARG A 349 0.21 24.35 -0.51
CA ARG A 349 -0.18 25.66 -1.04
C ARG A 349 -0.64 25.63 -2.48
N MET A 350 -0.38 24.53 -3.20
CA MET A 350 -0.74 24.42 -4.60
C MET A 350 -2.18 23.97 -4.80
N SER A 351 -2.83 24.53 -5.80
CA SER A 351 -4.12 24.03 -6.33
C SER A 351 -3.90 22.81 -7.23
N PRO A 352 -4.94 21.96 -7.43
CA PRO A 352 -4.84 20.82 -8.34
C PRO A 352 -4.46 21.24 -9.77
N GLU A 353 -4.93 22.39 -10.24
CA GLU A 353 -4.60 22.94 -11.55
C GLU A 353 -3.12 23.33 -11.65
N GLN A 354 -2.56 23.98 -10.63
CA GLN A 354 -1.13 24.32 -10.59
C GLN A 354 -0.25 23.07 -10.56
N ILE A 355 -0.65 22.04 -9.80
CA ILE A 355 0.04 20.74 -9.75
C ILE A 355 0.08 20.10 -11.13
N ARG A 356 -1.07 20.06 -11.82
CA ARG A 356 -1.18 19.53 -13.18
C ARG A 356 -0.29 20.29 -14.16
N ASP A 357 -0.36 21.62 -14.14
CA ASP A 357 0.38 22.49 -15.06
C ASP A 357 1.90 22.34 -14.87
N VAL A 358 2.41 22.40 -13.63
CA VAL A 358 3.85 22.27 -13.38
C VAL A 358 4.37 20.88 -13.73
N SER A 359 3.56 19.84 -13.48
CA SER A 359 3.89 18.45 -13.83
C SER A 359 3.96 18.26 -15.35
N ALA A 360 3.03 18.86 -16.09
CA ALA A 360 3.05 18.90 -17.55
C ALA A 360 4.30 19.61 -18.10
N PHE A 361 4.68 20.75 -17.50
CA PHE A 361 5.89 21.48 -17.89
C PHE A 361 7.15 20.62 -17.74
N PHE A 362 7.42 20.09 -16.54
CA PHE A 362 8.64 19.31 -16.30
C PHE A 362 8.71 18.03 -17.14
N ALA A 363 7.57 17.36 -17.35
CA ALA A 363 7.51 16.20 -18.22
C ALA A 363 7.84 16.51 -19.69
N SER A 364 7.56 17.74 -20.14
CA SER A 364 7.89 18.18 -21.51
C SER A 364 9.36 18.54 -21.72
N LEU A 365 10.14 18.69 -20.64
CA LEU A 365 11.55 19.05 -20.73
C LEU A 365 12.41 17.84 -21.08
N THR A 366 13.45 18.07 -21.88
CA THR A 366 14.55 17.13 -22.03
C THR A 366 15.44 17.22 -20.78
N PRO A 367 15.71 16.10 -20.08
CA PRO A 367 16.63 16.11 -18.95
C PRO A 367 18.05 16.50 -19.41
N PRO A 368 18.82 17.23 -18.58
CA PRO A 368 20.21 17.54 -18.88
C PRO A 368 21.02 16.24 -18.99
N GLU A 369 21.98 16.18 -19.93
CA GLU A 369 22.91 15.05 -20.00
C GLU A 369 23.66 14.91 -18.66
N ALA A 370 23.85 13.68 -18.19
CA ALA A 370 24.62 13.42 -16.98
C ALA A 370 26.05 13.97 -17.18
N GLU A 371 26.45 14.96 -16.38
CA GLU A 371 27.85 15.36 -16.34
C GLU A 371 28.65 14.17 -15.82
N ALA A 372 29.43 13.54 -16.68
CA ALA A 372 30.29 12.43 -16.30
C ALA A 372 31.20 12.89 -15.15
N SER A 373 31.03 12.29 -13.98
CA SER A 373 31.88 12.49 -12.80
C SER A 373 33.34 12.29 -13.22
N GLN A 374 34.12 13.37 -13.25
CA GLN A 374 35.57 13.33 -13.45
C GLN A 374 36.31 12.93 -12.17
#